data_AF-A0A0T6ZRZ3-F1
#
_entry.id   AF-A0A0T6ZRZ3-F1
#
_cell.length_a   1.000
_cell.length_b   1.000
_cell.length_c   1.000
_cell.angle_alpha   90.00
_cell.angle_beta   90.00
_cell.angle_gamma   90.00
#
_symmetry.space_group_name_H-M   'P 1'
#
loop_
_entity.id
_entity.type
_entity.pdbx_description
1 polymer ?
#
loop_
_entity_poly.entity_id
_entity_poly.type
_entity_poly.pdbx_seq_one_letter_code
_entity_poly.pdbx_strand_id
1 'polypeptide(L)'
;MGKPKAPKPPDPRETASAQTATNIGTAIANGTLGNINQVTPDGSLTYSQTGSTKWTDPLNGKVYDLPNWTATQTLSPAQQAIKDQTDAAEKNMATLANNQSARLNDLLGRPIDLSGAPAAGNPNAINLPQYQQYGPGPALQTGLPNTGNVQGAVANAGTIQTSLGNAGDVKRSYETNFDTKRYEDALMARMNPQLDRDRAALETQLANQGLQPGSEAYNRAIDQANRQANDARFGAILNAGQEQSRLVGLSQQAASFENAAQQQAYGQTLQSGQFANQAQNQQYSQNANNTQLANAAQQQNFNQALAAAGFSNDALQQMHQNNQSTTAANNALKDQSFNAQQAQLAAQNAARAQYLNEMYAQRNQPINEISSLLSGAQVSNPNFVPTQGQRIEAPDYAGIVQQDYQNRVAAYNQKREGISNVLGSILGALPKPSDRRLKKDIKKVGKLDGHSLYEYRYKDEPGHGPKHIGVMAQEVEKTRPDAVSRDADGMRRVDYGRLFSAGRKKR
;
A
#
# COMPACT_ATOMS: atom_id res chain seq x y z
N MET A 1 -43.93 91.15 84.30
CA MET A 1 -44.53 89.80 84.13
C MET A 1 -43.41 88.76 84.08
N GLY A 2 -43.57 87.64 84.82
CA GLY A 2 -42.54 86.58 84.95
C GLY A 2 -42.39 85.71 83.70
N LYS A 3 -41.19 85.16 83.48
CA LYS A 3 -40.83 84.35 82.30
C LYS A 3 -41.51 82.96 82.33
N PRO A 4 -42.15 82.49 81.24
CA PRO A 4 -42.73 81.15 81.18
C PRO A 4 -41.64 80.06 81.14
N LYS A 5 -41.84 78.97 81.90
CA LYS A 5 -40.97 77.77 81.94
C LYS A 5 -41.30 76.79 80.81
N ALA A 6 -40.30 76.07 80.30
CA ALA A 6 -40.43 75.10 79.21
C ALA A 6 -41.09 73.77 79.64
N PRO A 7 -41.75 73.02 78.72
CA PRO A 7 -42.34 71.69 78.99
C PRO A 7 -41.27 70.63 79.35
N LYS A 8 -41.60 69.65 80.21
CA LYS A 8 -40.72 68.52 80.55
C LYS A 8 -40.81 67.41 79.48
N PRO A 9 -39.68 66.84 79.01
CA PRO A 9 -39.69 65.75 78.03
C PRO A 9 -40.27 64.44 78.60
N PRO A 10 -40.91 63.60 77.77
CA PRO A 10 -41.35 62.25 78.14
C PRO A 10 -40.20 61.36 78.60
N ASP A 11 -40.46 60.38 79.47
CA ASP A 11 -39.45 59.40 79.88
C ASP A 11 -39.16 58.42 78.74
N PRO A 12 -37.91 58.32 78.25
CA PRO A 12 -37.55 57.39 77.19
C PRO A 12 -37.79 55.92 77.54
N ARG A 13 -37.65 55.53 78.83
CA ARG A 13 -37.79 54.13 79.27
C ARG A 13 -39.24 53.68 79.25
N GLU A 14 -40.16 54.53 79.70
CA GLU A 14 -41.60 54.23 79.67
C GLU A 14 -42.11 54.16 78.22
N THR A 15 -41.66 55.09 77.38
CA THR A 15 -42.05 55.15 75.96
C THR A 15 -41.56 53.93 75.18
N ALA A 16 -40.32 53.52 75.38
CA ALA A 16 -39.75 52.32 74.74
C ALA A 16 -40.44 51.03 75.20
N SER A 17 -40.77 50.94 76.49
CA SER A 17 -41.46 49.77 77.04
C SER A 17 -42.91 49.63 76.50
N ALA A 18 -43.63 50.74 76.32
CA ALA A 18 -44.95 50.73 75.68
C ALA A 18 -44.91 50.30 74.20
N GLN A 19 -43.87 50.70 73.46
CA GLN A 19 -43.64 50.22 72.08
C GLN A 19 -43.40 48.70 72.07
N THR A 20 -42.56 48.19 72.97
CA THR A 20 -42.24 46.77 73.08
C THR A 20 -43.49 45.93 73.36
N ALA A 21 -44.36 46.37 74.27
CA ALA A 21 -45.63 45.70 74.55
C ALA A 21 -46.52 45.58 73.29
N THR A 22 -46.58 46.65 72.50
CA THR A 22 -47.35 46.71 71.26
C THR A 22 -46.77 45.76 70.21
N ASN A 23 -45.45 45.78 70.02
CA ASN A 23 -44.76 44.92 69.07
C ASN A 23 -44.96 43.43 69.37
N ILE A 24 -44.94 43.04 70.65
CA ILE A 24 -45.16 41.65 71.07
C ILE A 24 -46.61 41.22 70.83
N GLY A 25 -47.59 42.06 71.18
CA GLY A 25 -49.00 41.79 70.88
C GLY A 25 -49.23 41.57 69.38
N THR A 26 -48.62 42.40 68.54
CA THR A 26 -48.67 42.26 67.09
C THR A 26 -47.96 41.00 66.58
N ALA A 27 -46.80 40.64 67.13
CA ALA A 27 -46.07 39.43 66.74
C ALA A 27 -46.84 38.15 67.09
N ILE A 28 -47.48 38.10 68.28
CA ILE A 28 -48.35 36.99 68.69
C ILE A 28 -49.55 36.89 67.75
N ALA A 29 -50.19 38.02 67.43
CA ALA A 29 -51.31 38.05 66.49
C ALA A 29 -50.90 37.53 65.09
N ASN A 30 -49.75 37.95 64.57
CA ASN A 30 -49.22 37.47 63.29
C ASN A 30 -48.89 35.96 63.33
N GLY A 31 -48.37 35.44 64.44
CA GLY A 31 -48.14 34.00 64.61
C GLY A 31 -49.43 33.19 64.57
N THR A 32 -50.48 33.66 65.24
CA THR A 32 -51.81 33.03 65.21
C THR A 32 -52.44 33.09 63.81
N LEU A 33 -52.25 34.20 63.08
CA LEU A 33 -52.76 34.36 61.72
C LEU A 33 -51.97 33.58 60.67
N GLY A 34 -50.68 33.29 60.91
CA GLY A 34 -49.83 32.51 60.00
C GLY A 34 -49.99 31.00 60.16
N ASN A 35 -50.39 30.54 61.34
CA ASN A 35 -50.45 29.12 61.69
C ASN A 35 -51.89 28.57 61.58
N ILE A 36 -52.45 28.62 60.37
CA ILE A 36 -53.82 28.16 60.07
C ILE A 36 -53.80 26.73 59.52
N ASN A 37 -54.74 25.90 59.98
CA ASN A 37 -54.93 24.54 59.48
C ASN A 37 -55.36 24.54 58.01
N GLN A 38 -54.74 23.68 57.21
CA GLN A 38 -55.08 23.47 55.81
C GLN A 38 -55.59 22.05 55.61
N VAL A 39 -56.70 21.90 54.88
CA VAL A 39 -57.21 20.61 54.44
C VAL A 39 -57.29 20.65 52.92
N THR A 40 -56.59 19.73 52.26
CA THR A 40 -56.53 19.60 50.80
C THR A 40 -56.96 18.18 50.39
N PRO A 41 -57.20 17.92 49.09
CA PRO A 41 -57.49 16.56 48.61
C PRO A 41 -56.34 15.56 48.85
N ASP A 42 -55.09 16.05 48.91
CA ASP A 42 -53.89 15.24 49.07
C ASP A 42 -53.52 14.98 50.54
N GLY A 43 -54.20 15.63 51.49
CA GLY A 43 -53.95 15.48 52.92
C GLY A 43 -54.33 16.70 53.73
N SER A 44 -53.85 16.77 54.96
CA SER A 44 -54.02 17.94 55.84
C SER A 44 -52.71 18.38 56.44
N LEU A 45 -52.59 19.68 56.69
CA LEU A 45 -51.52 20.29 57.47
C LEU A 45 -52.16 21.01 58.65
N THR A 46 -51.96 20.49 59.85
CA THR A 46 -52.58 21.00 61.08
C THR A 46 -51.53 21.68 61.94
N TYR A 47 -51.78 22.92 62.35
CA TYR A 47 -51.00 23.65 63.35
C TYR A 47 -51.70 23.57 64.70
N SER A 48 -50.97 23.16 65.73
CA SER A 48 -51.46 23.17 67.11
C SER A 48 -50.51 23.95 68.01
N GLN A 49 -51.06 24.73 68.96
CA GLN A 49 -50.23 25.38 69.98
C GLN A 49 -49.77 24.31 70.97
N THR A 50 -48.49 24.00 70.97
CA THR A 50 -47.90 22.91 71.76
C THR A 50 -47.18 23.40 73.02
N GLY A 51 -47.10 24.72 73.22
CA GLY A 51 -46.56 25.31 74.45
C GLY A 51 -46.60 26.84 74.47
N SER A 52 -46.00 27.43 75.52
CA SER A 52 -45.74 28.86 75.63
C SER A 52 -44.34 29.08 76.21
N THR A 53 -43.62 30.06 75.67
CA THR A 53 -42.31 30.51 76.17
C THR A 53 -42.49 31.87 76.83
N LYS A 54 -42.04 32.01 78.07
CA LYS A 54 -42.09 33.29 78.79
C LYS A 54 -40.95 34.21 78.34
N TRP A 55 -41.28 35.46 78.03
CA TRP A 55 -40.33 36.51 77.68
C TRP A 55 -40.49 37.70 78.64
N THR A 56 -39.41 38.19 79.23
CA THR A 56 -39.44 39.31 80.19
C THR A 56 -38.92 40.59 79.53
N ASP A 57 -39.68 41.67 79.59
CA ASP A 57 -39.27 42.99 79.08
C ASP A 57 -38.10 43.52 79.92
N PRO A 58 -36.91 43.71 79.32
CA PRO A 58 -35.72 44.15 80.04
C PRO A 58 -35.81 45.60 80.55
N LEU A 59 -36.79 46.39 80.09
CA LEU A 59 -36.94 47.79 80.47
C LEU A 59 -37.82 48.00 81.71
N ASN A 60 -38.82 47.13 81.93
CA ASN A 60 -39.81 47.29 82.99
C ASN A 60 -40.04 46.02 83.86
N GLY A 61 -39.46 44.87 83.50
CA GLY A 61 -39.60 43.60 84.21
C GLY A 61 -40.92 42.84 84.00
N LYS A 62 -41.81 43.27 83.10
CA LYS A 62 -43.07 42.57 82.80
C LYS A 62 -42.82 41.31 81.98
N VAL A 63 -43.56 40.24 82.26
CA VAL A 63 -43.43 38.95 81.56
C VAL A 63 -44.60 38.76 80.58
N TYR A 64 -44.30 38.30 79.36
CA TYR A 64 -45.21 38.00 78.27
C TYR A 64 -45.11 36.52 77.89
N ASP A 65 -46.25 35.90 77.58
CA ASP A 65 -46.34 34.52 77.12
C ASP A 65 -46.34 34.45 75.58
N LEU A 66 -45.35 33.80 74.97
CA LEU A 66 -45.21 33.63 73.52
C LEU A 66 -45.60 32.20 73.10
N PRO A 67 -46.61 32.00 72.23
CA PRO A 67 -47.07 30.66 71.86
C PRO A 67 -46.06 29.92 70.95
N ASN A 68 -45.84 28.63 71.22
CA ASN A 68 -45.09 27.71 70.35
C ASN A 68 -46.07 26.87 69.52
N TRP A 69 -45.76 26.60 68.25
CA TRP A 69 -46.63 25.88 67.32
C TRP A 69 -45.94 24.67 66.70
N THR A 70 -46.68 23.58 66.50
CA THR A 70 -46.22 22.38 65.79
C THR A 70 -47.09 22.15 64.55
N ALA A 71 -46.46 21.91 63.40
CA ALA A 71 -47.13 21.57 62.16
C ALA A 71 -47.11 20.04 61.94
N THR A 72 -48.29 19.43 61.85
CA THR A 72 -48.46 18.00 61.58
C THR A 72 -49.07 17.82 60.20
N GLN A 73 -48.35 17.11 59.31
CA GLN A 73 -48.80 16.79 57.97
C GLN A 73 -49.30 15.34 57.90
N THR A 74 -50.50 15.15 57.37
CA THR A 74 -51.12 13.83 57.20
C THR A 74 -51.50 13.67 55.74
N LEU A 75 -50.98 12.65 55.05
CA LEU A 75 -51.34 12.36 53.66
C LEU A 75 -52.75 11.75 53.58
N SER A 76 -53.43 11.92 52.44
CA SER A 76 -54.65 11.17 52.14
C SER A 76 -54.33 9.67 51.96
N PRO A 77 -55.31 8.76 52.13
CA PRO A 77 -55.08 7.33 51.93
C PRO A 77 -54.51 6.99 50.53
N ALA A 78 -54.93 7.74 49.50
CA ALA A 78 -54.43 7.55 48.14
C ALA A 78 -52.96 8.01 47.99
N GLN A 79 -52.60 9.16 48.56
CA GLN A 79 -51.21 9.65 48.54
C GLN A 79 -50.28 8.78 49.39
N GLN A 80 -50.77 8.27 50.52
CA GLN A 80 -50.04 7.30 51.34
C GLN A 80 -49.76 6.00 50.56
N ALA A 81 -50.76 5.46 49.86
CA ALA A 81 -50.58 4.25 49.05
C ALA A 81 -49.59 4.48 47.89
N ILE A 82 -49.61 5.66 47.25
CA ILE A 82 -48.63 6.02 46.22
C ILE A 82 -47.22 6.11 46.82
N LYS A 83 -47.08 6.72 48.01
CA LYS A 83 -45.80 6.81 48.69
C LYS A 83 -45.27 5.43 49.09
N ASP A 84 -46.11 4.57 49.68
CA ASP A 84 -45.72 3.22 50.07
C ASP A 84 -45.32 2.38 48.84
N GLN A 85 -46.03 2.53 47.72
CA GLN A 85 -45.69 1.88 46.45
C GLN A 85 -44.39 2.41 45.85
N THR A 86 -44.12 3.72 45.99
CA THR A 86 -42.88 4.35 45.54
C THR A 86 -41.69 3.85 46.36
N ASP A 87 -41.81 3.87 47.69
CA ASP A 87 -40.80 3.35 48.62
C ASP A 87 -40.54 1.85 48.38
N ALA A 88 -41.58 1.07 48.06
CA ALA A 88 -41.45 -0.34 47.70
C ALA A 88 -40.76 -0.56 46.35
N ALA A 89 -41.04 0.29 45.34
CA ALA A 89 -40.37 0.25 44.05
C ALA A 89 -38.88 0.60 44.17
N GLU A 90 -38.53 1.62 44.96
CA GLU A 90 -37.15 1.99 45.26
C GLU A 90 -36.39 0.85 45.95
N LYS A 91 -37.03 0.19 46.94
CA LYS A 91 -36.46 -0.98 47.61
C LYS A 91 -36.26 -2.17 46.67
N ASN A 92 -37.21 -2.43 45.78
CA ASN A 92 -37.08 -3.49 44.76
C ASN A 92 -35.95 -3.19 43.77
N MET A 93 -35.81 -1.92 43.34
CA MET A 93 -34.73 -1.50 42.47
C MET A 93 -33.36 -1.65 43.14
N ALA A 94 -33.24 -1.23 44.41
CA ALA A 94 -32.02 -1.43 45.19
C ALA A 94 -31.69 -2.93 45.39
N THR A 95 -32.71 -3.77 45.58
CA THR A 95 -32.54 -5.23 45.69
C THR A 95 -32.09 -5.84 44.36
N LEU A 96 -32.67 -5.39 43.24
CA LEU A 96 -32.24 -5.79 41.90
C LEU A 96 -30.79 -5.36 41.65
N ALA A 97 -30.41 -4.12 41.98
CA ALA A 97 -29.04 -3.63 41.85
C ALA A 97 -28.04 -4.44 42.70
N ASN A 98 -28.42 -4.81 43.93
CA ASN A 98 -27.60 -5.69 44.79
C ASN A 98 -27.45 -7.11 44.20
N ASN A 99 -28.54 -7.69 43.70
CA ASN A 99 -28.49 -9.01 43.08
C ASN A 99 -27.68 -9.02 41.77
N GLN A 100 -27.81 -7.97 40.97
CA GLN A 100 -27.09 -7.85 39.70
C GLN A 100 -25.61 -7.54 39.89
N SER A 101 -25.25 -6.70 40.87
CA SER A 101 -23.84 -6.46 41.23
C SER A 101 -23.14 -7.70 41.77
N ALA A 102 -23.84 -8.52 42.58
CA ALA A 102 -23.31 -9.81 43.03
C ALA A 102 -23.04 -10.78 41.87
N ARG A 103 -23.96 -10.89 40.89
CA ARG A 103 -23.75 -11.70 39.68
C ARG A 103 -22.59 -11.18 38.84
N LEU A 104 -22.47 -9.86 38.68
CA LEU A 104 -21.36 -9.25 37.96
C LEU A 104 -20.01 -9.54 38.65
N ASN A 105 -19.96 -9.48 39.98
CA ASN A 105 -18.75 -9.79 40.74
C ASN A 105 -18.36 -11.27 40.61
N ASP A 106 -19.32 -12.20 40.64
CA ASP A 106 -19.07 -13.63 40.40
C ASP A 106 -18.58 -13.90 38.96
N LEU A 107 -19.18 -13.24 37.97
CA LEU A 107 -18.79 -13.34 36.56
C LEU A 107 -17.36 -12.78 36.34
N LEU A 108 -17.02 -11.66 36.98
CA LEU A 108 -15.70 -11.04 36.87
C LEU A 108 -14.62 -11.77 37.68
N GLY A 109 -14.98 -12.41 38.80
CA GLY A 109 -14.08 -13.16 39.66
C GLY A 109 -13.65 -14.53 39.11
N ARG A 110 -14.37 -15.06 38.11
CA ARG A 110 -14.02 -16.32 37.43
C ARG A 110 -13.08 -16.06 36.23
N PRO A 111 -11.94 -16.77 36.14
CA PRO A 111 -11.08 -16.72 34.97
C PRO A 111 -11.83 -17.26 33.74
N ILE A 112 -11.45 -16.78 32.56
CA ILE A 112 -12.02 -17.23 31.30
C ILE A 112 -11.66 -18.70 31.07
N ASP A 113 -12.67 -19.56 30.94
CA ASP A 113 -12.50 -20.97 30.63
C ASP A 113 -12.30 -21.16 29.12
N LEU A 114 -11.11 -21.65 28.75
CA LEU A 114 -10.72 -21.91 27.36
C LEU A 114 -10.67 -23.41 27.04
N SER A 115 -11.11 -24.28 27.95
CA SER A 115 -11.02 -25.74 27.78
C SER A 115 -11.84 -26.26 26.59
N GLY A 116 -12.89 -25.55 26.19
CA GLY A 116 -13.68 -25.82 24.97
C GLY A 116 -13.18 -25.13 23.70
N ALA A 117 -12.12 -24.32 23.76
CA ALA A 117 -11.64 -23.58 22.60
C ALA A 117 -10.94 -24.50 21.58
N PRO A 118 -11.23 -24.39 20.27
CA PRO A 118 -10.48 -25.10 19.24
C PRO A 118 -8.96 -24.87 19.38
N ALA A 119 -8.16 -25.92 19.18
CA ALA A 119 -6.70 -25.81 19.26
C ALA A 119 -6.17 -24.72 18.31
N ALA A 120 -5.20 -23.94 18.76
CA ALA A 120 -4.53 -22.96 17.91
C ALA A 120 -3.76 -23.70 16.81
N GLY A 121 -3.76 -23.15 15.59
CA GLY A 121 -2.97 -23.72 14.51
C GLY A 121 -1.48 -23.72 14.88
N ASN A 122 -0.80 -24.84 14.65
CA ASN A 122 0.64 -24.97 14.92
C ASN A 122 1.44 -24.60 13.66
N PRO A 123 2.05 -23.40 13.56
CA PRO A 123 2.78 -22.99 12.37
C PRO A 123 4.03 -23.85 12.12
N ASN A 124 4.58 -24.49 13.15
CA ASN A 124 5.72 -25.40 13.03
C ASN A 124 5.34 -26.76 12.43
N ALA A 125 4.05 -27.03 12.20
CA ALA A 125 3.58 -28.22 11.50
C ALA A 125 3.60 -28.04 9.96
N ILE A 126 3.85 -26.83 9.45
CA ILE A 126 3.94 -26.56 8.01
C ILE A 126 5.41 -26.67 7.58
N ASN A 127 5.75 -27.72 6.83
CA ASN A 127 7.06 -27.86 6.22
C ASN A 127 7.08 -27.22 4.83
N LEU A 128 8.17 -26.53 4.49
CA LEU A 128 8.33 -25.99 3.14
C LEU A 128 8.41 -27.13 2.11
N PRO A 129 7.77 -26.98 0.93
CA PRO A 129 7.84 -27.98 -0.11
C PRO A 129 9.28 -28.14 -0.61
N GLN A 130 9.79 -29.38 -0.57
CA GLN A 130 11.08 -29.74 -1.13
C GLN A 130 10.90 -30.20 -2.57
N TYR A 131 11.26 -29.37 -3.54
CA TYR A 131 11.06 -29.70 -4.96
C TYR A 131 12.06 -30.73 -5.47
N GLN A 132 11.59 -31.65 -6.31
CA GLN A 132 12.46 -32.52 -7.10
C GLN A 132 13.07 -31.70 -8.24
N GLN A 133 14.39 -31.80 -8.42
CA GLN A 133 15.10 -31.15 -9.51
C GLN A 133 14.88 -31.91 -10.83
N TYR A 134 14.87 -31.19 -11.94
CA TYR A 134 14.86 -31.79 -13.27
C TYR A 134 16.21 -32.45 -13.54
N GLY A 135 16.18 -33.72 -13.93
CA GLY A 135 17.39 -34.46 -14.30
C GLY A 135 18.01 -33.95 -15.60
N PRO A 136 19.30 -34.26 -15.85
CA PRO A 136 19.95 -33.94 -17.13
C PRO A 136 19.28 -34.67 -18.30
N GLY A 137 19.46 -34.14 -19.50
CA GLY A 137 19.00 -34.77 -20.75
C GLY A 137 19.66 -36.13 -20.99
N PRO A 138 19.04 -37.01 -21.80
CA PRO A 138 19.61 -38.30 -22.13
C PRO A 138 20.86 -38.14 -23.01
N ALA A 139 21.82 -39.04 -22.85
CA ALA A 139 22.94 -39.15 -23.78
C ALA A 139 22.43 -39.75 -25.10
N LEU A 140 22.43 -38.95 -26.16
CA LEU A 140 21.98 -39.40 -27.47
C LEU A 140 23.10 -40.14 -28.21
N GLN A 141 22.72 -41.13 -29.00
CA GLN A 141 23.63 -41.77 -29.94
C GLN A 141 23.83 -40.86 -31.15
N THR A 142 25.00 -40.22 -31.19
CA THR A 142 25.41 -39.30 -32.28
C THR A 142 26.34 -39.96 -33.29
N GLY A 143 26.74 -41.21 -33.04
CA GLY A 143 27.59 -42.01 -33.92
C GLY A 143 26.91 -43.31 -34.30
N LEU A 144 27.10 -43.74 -35.54
CA LEU A 144 26.66 -45.06 -35.98
C LEU A 144 27.74 -46.09 -35.64
N PRO A 145 27.36 -47.30 -35.21
CA PRO A 145 28.31 -48.40 -35.07
C PRO A 145 28.98 -48.65 -36.43
N ASN A 146 30.24 -49.10 -36.42
CA ASN A 146 31.05 -49.24 -37.64
C ASN A 146 30.35 -50.14 -38.67
N THR A 147 29.72 -49.53 -39.67
CA THR A 147 28.98 -50.20 -40.74
C THR A 147 29.89 -50.76 -41.83
N GLY A 148 31.20 -50.86 -41.58
CA GLY A 148 32.22 -51.31 -42.53
C GLY A 148 32.61 -50.25 -43.56
N ASN A 149 33.53 -50.60 -44.46
CA ASN A 149 33.99 -49.76 -45.57
C ASN A 149 33.47 -50.30 -46.91
N VAL A 150 32.94 -49.42 -47.76
CA VAL A 150 32.52 -49.77 -49.12
C VAL A 150 33.74 -50.24 -49.92
N GLN A 151 33.62 -51.37 -50.60
CA GLN A 151 34.67 -51.89 -51.46
C GLN A 151 34.71 -51.09 -52.77
N GLY A 152 35.76 -50.29 -52.95
CA GLY A 152 35.96 -49.44 -54.13
C GLY A 152 36.69 -50.11 -55.30
N ALA A 153 37.11 -51.37 -55.15
CA ALA A 153 37.81 -52.12 -56.17
C ALA A 153 37.36 -53.59 -56.18
N VAL A 154 37.34 -54.18 -57.37
CA VAL A 154 37.06 -55.60 -57.54
C VAL A 154 38.28 -56.40 -57.07
N ALA A 155 38.08 -57.21 -56.03
CA ALA A 155 39.14 -58.08 -55.53
C ALA A 155 39.60 -59.05 -56.64
N ASN A 156 40.91 -59.32 -56.71
CA ASN A 156 41.49 -60.26 -57.66
C ASN A 156 41.11 -59.97 -59.13
N ALA A 157 41.09 -58.70 -59.53
CA ALA A 157 40.80 -58.31 -60.91
C ALA A 157 41.79 -58.88 -61.94
N GLY A 158 42.97 -59.31 -61.47
CA GLY A 158 44.03 -59.97 -62.24
C GLY A 158 44.56 -59.14 -63.40
N THR A 159 45.38 -59.76 -64.25
CA THR A 159 46.02 -59.10 -65.39
C THR A 159 45.63 -59.80 -66.68
N ILE A 160 45.26 -59.03 -67.70
CA ILE A 160 45.01 -59.56 -69.04
C ILE A 160 46.35 -59.81 -69.72
N GLN A 161 46.54 -60.99 -70.31
CA GLN A 161 47.69 -61.28 -71.16
C GLN A 161 47.55 -60.53 -72.48
N THR A 162 48.40 -59.52 -72.69
CA THR A 162 48.42 -58.67 -73.88
C THR A 162 49.58 -58.96 -74.82
N SER A 163 50.49 -59.86 -74.43
CA SER A 163 51.62 -60.32 -75.24
C SER A 163 51.65 -61.84 -75.28
N LEU A 164 51.84 -62.40 -76.47
CA LEU A 164 52.21 -63.80 -76.61
C LEU A 164 53.74 -63.92 -76.47
N GLY A 165 54.21 -64.98 -75.83
CA GLY A 165 55.65 -65.25 -75.71
C GLY A 165 56.32 -65.40 -77.08
N ASN A 166 57.65 -65.34 -77.10
CA ASN A 166 58.41 -65.51 -78.35
C ASN A 166 58.27 -66.95 -78.86
N ALA A 167 57.59 -67.14 -79.99
CA ALA A 167 57.40 -68.45 -80.63
C ALA A 167 58.60 -68.89 -81.50
N GLY A 168 59.72 -68.14 -81.45
CA GLY A 168 60.90 -68.35 -82.27
C GLY A 168 60.82 -67.63 -83.61
N ASP A 169 61.97 -67.53 -84.28
CA ASP A 169 62.07 -66.86 -85.58
C ASP A 169 61.74 -67.81 -86.74
N VAL A 170 60.87 -67.37 -87.64
CA VAL A 170 60.56 -68.08 -88.90
C VAL A 170 61.83 -68.24 -89.72
N LYS A 171 62.16 -69.47 -90.10
CA LYS A 171 63.29 -69.77 -90.98
C LYS A 171 62.95 -69.29 -92.40
N ARG A 172 63.62 -68.23 -92.85
CA ARG A 172 63.40 -67.58 -94.16
C ARG A 172 64.39 -68.01 -95.25
N SER A 173 65.40 -68.79 -94.88
CA SER A 173 66.44 -69.29 -95.78
C SER A 173 66.84 -70.70 -95.38
N TYR A 174 67.33 -71.46 -96.35
CA TYR A 174 67.87 -72.80 -96.15
C TYR A 174 69.19 -72.89 -96.92
N GLU A 175 70.09 -73.77 -96.46
CA GLU A 175 71.40 -73.96 -97.08
C GLU A 175 71.22 -74.46 -98.52
N THR A 176 71.78 -73.74 -99.48
CA THR A 176 71.76 -74.09 -100.91
C THR A 176 73.14 -74.44 -101.46
N ASN A 177 74.19 -74.05 -100.74
CA ASN A 177 75.57 -74.26 -101.13
C ASN A 177 76.20 -75.38 -100.30
N PHE A 178 76.11 -76.60 -100.80
CA PHE A 178 76.76 -77.76 -100.20
C PHE A 178 78.10 -78.03 -100.88
N ASP A 179 79.14 -78.26 -100.09
CA ASP A 179 80.44 -78.67 -100.61
C ASP A 179 80.38 -80.12 -101.09
N THR A 180 80.05 -80.30 -102.37
CA THR A 180 80.01 -81.61 -103.02
C THR A 180 81.37 -82.06 -103.55
N LYS A 181 82.43 -81.24 -103.44
CA LYS A 181 83.78 -81.64 -103.87
C LYS A 181 84.26 -82.85 -103.11
N ARG A 182 83.93 -82.98 -101.82
CA ARG A 182 84.24 -84.18 -101.06
C ARG A 182 83.60 -85.45 -101.64
N TYR A 183 82.40 -85.34 -102.21
CA TYR A 183 81.69 -86.46 -102.84
C TYR A 183 82.27 -86.76 -104.24
N GLU A 184 82.54 -85.70 -105.02
CA GLU A 184 83.23 -85.77 -106.31
C GLU A 184 84.62 -86.42 -106.17
N ASP A 185 85.45 -85.93 -105.24
CA ASP A 185 86.79 -86.42 -104.93
C ASP A 185 86.76 -87.89 -104.50
N ALA A 186 85.80 -88.28 -103.64
CA ALA A 186 85.65 -89.66 -103.21
C ALA A 186 85.26 -90.59 -104.39
N LEU A 187 84.40 -90.13 -105.31
CA LEU A 187 83.99 -90.89 -106.48
C LEU A 187 85.13 -91.00 -107.51
N MET A 188 85.85 -89.92 -107.74
CA MET A 188 87.00 -89.83 -108.64
C MET A 188 88.20 -90.64 -108.13
N ALA A 189 88.48 -90.60 -106.83
CA ALA A 189 89.54 -91.41 -106.20
C ALA A 189 89.29 -92.92 -106.39
N ARG A 190 88.02 -93.34 -106.46
CA ARG A 190 87.65 -94.73 -106.74
C ARG A 190 87.74 -95.08 -108.22
N MET A 191 87.43 -94.13 -109.11
CA MET A 191 87.32 -94.36 -110.54
C MET A 191 88.66 -94.25 -111.29
N ASN A 192 89.54 -93.34 -110.86
CA ASN A 192 90.84 -93.10 -111.51
C ASN A 192 91.70 -94.37 -111.65
N PRO A 193 91.90 -95.19 -110.59
CA PRO A 193 92.71 -96.41 -110.72
C PRO A 193 92.11 -97.44 -111.67
N GLN A 194 90.79 -97.43 -111.89
CA GLN A 194 90.14 -98.32 -112.85
C GLN A 194 90.36 -97.82 -114.27
N LEU A 195 90.13 -96.54 -114.53
CA LEU A 195 90.37 -95.92 -115.83
C LEU A 195 91.83 -96.03 -116.27
N ASP A 196 92.76 -95.87 -115.33
CA ASP A 196 94.20 -96.02 -115.58
C ASP A 196 94.56 -97.46 -115.97
N ARG A 197 93.95 -98.46 -115.30
CA ARG A 197 94.12 -99.88 -115.66
C ARG A 197 93.53 -100.21 -117.03
N ASP A 198 92.35 -99.69 -117.33
CA ASP A 198 91.68 -99.92 -118.61
C ASP A 198 92.46 -99.29 -119.77
N ARG A 199 93.04 -98.10 -119.55
CA ARG A 199 93.95 -97.45 -120.50
C ARG A 199 95.22 -98.26 -120.74
N ALA A 200 95.90 -98.71 -119.67
CA ALA A 200 97.12 -99.50 -119.78
C ALA A 200 96.86 -100.84 -120.50
N ALA A 201 95.71 -101.47 -120.26
CA ALA A 201 95.28 -102.68 -120.95
C ALA A 201 95.05 -102.43 -122.45
N LEU A 202 94.39 -101.31 -122.81
CA LEU A 202 94.18 -100.92 -124.20
C LEU A 202 95.50 -100.65 -124.94
N GLU A 203 96.43 -99.92 -124.30
CA GLU A 203 97.77 -99.66 -124.85
C GLU A 203 98.52 -100.97 -125.14
N THR A 204 98.41 -101.95 -124.23
CA THR A 204 98.99 -103.30 -124.40
C THR A 204 98.33 -104.06 -125.55
N GLN A 205 97.01 -104.00 -125.70
CA GLN A 205 96.28 -104.66 -126.79
C GLN A 205 96.63 -104.07 -128.16
N LEU A 206 96.70 -102.74 -128.27
CA LEU A 206 97.06 -102.07 -129.52
C LEU A 206 98.50 -102.43 -129.96
N ALA A 207 99.43 -102.50 -129.00
CA ALA A 207 100.81 -102.92 -129.27
C ALA A 207 100.89 -104.38 -129.77
N ASN A 208 100.14 -105.30 -129.15
CA ASN A 208 100.08 -106.70 -129.56
C ASN A 208 99.45 -106.91 -130.95
N GLN A 209 98.60 -105.98 -131.41
CA GLN A 209 98.01 -105.98 -132.75
C GLN A 209 98.92 -105.34 -133.82
N GLY A 210 100.15 -104.97 -133.45
CA GLY A 210 101.14 -104.37 -134.37
C GLY A 210 100.91 -102.87 -134.65
N LEU A 211 99.96 -102.24 -133.95
CA LEU A 211 99.70 -100.80 -134.07
C LEU A 211 100.70 -100.03 -133.19
N GLN A 212 101.74 -99.49 -133.80
CA GLN A 212 102.76 -98.73 -133.09
C GLN A 212 102.26 -97.32 -132.69
N PRO A 213 102.77 -96.78 -131.55
CA PRO A 213 102.56 -95.39 -131.17
C PRO A 213 102.94 -94.43 -132.29
N GLY A 214 102.08 -93.46 -132.60
CA GLY A 214 102.27 -92.49 -133.70
C GLY A 214 101.52 -92.81 -134.99
N SER A 215 100.88 -93.98 -135.09
CA SER A 215 99.95 -94.28 -136.19
C SER A 215 98.59 -93.59 -135.98
N GLU A 216 97.92 -93.18 -137.08
CA GLU A 216 96.59 -92.56 -137.00
C GLU A 216 95.53 -93.47 -136.36
N ALA A 217 95.68 -94.78 -136.47
CA ALA A 217 94.79 -95.75 -135.85
C ALA A 217 95.00 -95.82 -134.32
N TYR A 218 96.25 -95.79 -133.85
CA TYR A 218 96.58 -95.74 -132.43
C TYR A 218 96.04 -94.45 -131.77
N ASN A 219 96.32 -93.30 -132.38
CA ASN A 219 95.86 -92.01 -131.85
C ASN A 219 94.33 -91.96 -131.75
N ARG A 220 93.61 -92.45 -132.76
CA ARG A 220 92.14 -92.54 -132.72
C ARG A 220 91.63 -93.44 -131.59
N ALA A 221 92.25 -94.58 -131.36
CA ALA A 221 91.85 -95.52 -130.30
C ALA A 221 92.10 -94.93 -128.89
N ILE A 222 93.25 -94.27 -128.68
CA ILE A 222 93.56 -93.60 -127.41
C ILE A 222 92.67 -92.38 -127.19
N ASP A 223 92.40 -91.58 -128.22
CA ASP A 223 91.47 -90.45 -128.12
C ASP A 223 90.04 -90.89 -127.81
N GLN A 224 89.61 -92.05 -128.31
CA GLN A 224 88.33 -92.64 -127.94
C GLN A 224 88.30 -93.06 -126.47
N ALA A 225 89.35 -93.69 -125.95
CA ALA A 225 89.44 -94.07 -124.54
C ALA A 225 89.52 -92.85 -123.59
N ASN A 226 90.26 -91.81 -123.97
CA ASN A 226 90.29 -90.54 -123.21
C ASN A 226 88.91 -89.87 -123.16
N ARG A 227 88.13 -89.93 -124.25
CA ARG A 227 86.74 -89.45 -124.25
C ARG A 227 85.87 -90.28 -123.31
N GLN A 228 85.96 -91.60 -123.34
CA GLN A 228 85.22 -92.48 -122.41
C GLN A 228 85.59 -92.22 -120.95
N ALA A 229 86.87 -92.01 -120.64
CA ALA A 229 87.33 -91.67 -119.31
C ALA A 229 86.82 -90.27 -118.87
N ASN A 230 86.85 -89.29 -119.76
CA ASN A 230 86.28 -87.96 -119.51
C ASN A 230 84.76 -88.05 -119.30
N ASP A 231 84.04 -88.84 -120.09
CA ASP A 231 82.59 -89.06 -119.93
C ASP A 231 82.26 -89.72 -118.59
N ALA A 232 83.09 -90.67 -118.13
CA ALA A 232 82.97 -91.27 -116.80
C ALA A 232 83.18 -90.22 -115.69
N ARG A 233 84.14 -89.31 -115.85
CA ARG A 233 84.38 -88.16 -114.95
C ARG A 233 83.22 -87.17 -114.97
N PHE A 234 82.69 -86.85 -116.14
CA PHE A 234 81.47 -86.05 -116.28
C PHE A 234 80.27 -86.74 -115.61
N GLY A 235 80.14 -88.06 -115.73
CA GLY A 235 79.14 -88.84 -115.01
C GLY A 235 79.26 -88.72 -113.49
N ALA A 236 80.48 -88.69 -112.95
CA ALA A 236 80.73 -88.47 -111.53
C ALA A 236 80.30 -87.06 -111.07
N ILE A 237 80.64 -86.02 -111.86
CA ILE A 237 80.23 -84.63 -111.61
C ILE A 237 78.70 -84.49 -111.66
N LEU A 238 78.04 -85.12 -112.64
CA LEU A 238 76.58 -85.12 -112.75
C LEU A 238 75.91 -85.80 -111.55
N ASN A 239 76.46 -86.91 -111.07
CA ASN A 239 75.98 -87.56 -109.85
C ASN A 239 76.15 -86.65 -108.61
N ALA A 240 77.27 -85.91 -108.52
CA ALA A 240 77.46 -84.92 -107.46
C ALA A 240 76.44 -83.77 -107.54
N GLY A 241 76.05 -83.34 -108.74
CA GLY A 241 74.98 -82.35 -108.94
C GLY A 241 73.58 -82.85 -108.56
N GLN A 242 73.31 -84.14 -108.79
CA GLN A 242 72.08 -84.79 -108.30
C GLN A 242 72.06 -84.87 -106.77
N GLU A 243 73.21 -85.17 -106.16
CA GLU A 243 73.37 -85.19 -104.71
C GLU A 243 73.21 -83.80 -104.09
N GLN A 244 73.75 -82.76 -104.74
CA GLN A 244 73.49 -81.37 -104.34
C GLN A 244 71.98 -81.07 -104.34
N SER A 245 71.26 -81.44 -105.39
CA SER A 245 69.81 -81.24 -105.49
C SER A 245 69.06 -81.98 -104.37
N ARG A 246 69.49 -83.19 -104.01
CA ARG A 246 68.96 -83.97 -102.89
C ARG A 246 69.18 -83.26 -101.55
N LEU A 247 70.40 -82.76 -101.31
CA LEU A 247 70.74 -82.03 -100.08
C LEU A 247 69.99 -80.70 -99.97
N VAL A 248 69.83 -79.97 -101.07
CA VAL A 248 69.00 -78.77 -101.14
C VAL A 248 67.54 -79.10 -100.84
N GLY A 249 67.01 -80.21 -101.37
CA GLY A 249 65.67 -80.69 -101.06
C GLY A 249 65.48 -81.01 -99.57
N LEU A 250 66.45 -81.68 -98.95
CA LEU A 250 66.43 -81.96 -97.50
C LEU A 250 66.52 -80.68 -96.65
N SER A 251 67.35 -79.74 -97.06
CA SER A 251 67.51 -78.43 -96.42
C SER A 251 66.20 -77.63 -96.44
N GLN A 252 65.51 -77.63 -97.58
CA GLN A 252 64.18 -77.05 -97.72
C GLN A 252 63.14 -77.77 -96.83
N GLN A 253 63.18 -79.10 -96.77
CA GLN A 253 62.27 -79.89 -95.94
C GLN A 253 62.49 -79.65 -94.44
N ALA A 254 63.74 -79.48 -94.00
CA ALA A 254 64.06 -79.13 -92.63
C ALA A 254 63.50 -77.73 -92.28
N ALA A 255 63.73 -76.74 -93.14
CA ALA A 255 63.20 -75.39 -92.94
C ALA A 255 61.67 -75.33 -92.94
N SER A 256 61.00 -76.11 -93.79
CA SER A 256 59.53 -76.18 -93.81
C SER A 256 58.97 -76.89 -92.57
N PHE A 257 59.63 -77.94 -92.09
CA PHE A 257 59.28 -78.60 -90.83
C PHE A 257 59.45 -77.67 -89.62
N GLU A 258 60.57 -76.94 -89.53
CA GLU A 258 60.80 -75.95 -88.48
C GLU A 258 59.70 -74.88 -88.45
N ASN A 259 59.35 -74.32 -89.60
CA ASN A 259 58.28 -73.33 -89.71
C ASN A 259 56.89 -73.91 -89.34
N ALA A 260 56.60 -75.16 -89.73
CA ALA A 260 55.36 -75.83 -89.38
C ALA A 260 55.26 -76.08 -87.86
N ALA A 261 56.35 -76.52 -87.23
CA ALA A 261 56.42 -76.71 -85.79
C ALA A 261 56.25 -75.38 -85.03
N GLN A 262 56.88 -74.30 -85.51
CA GLN A 262 56.71 -72.96 -84.94
C GLN A 262 55.28 -72.44 -85.10
N GLN A 263 54.63 -72.64 -86.24
CA GLN A 263 53.22 -72.27 -86.44
C GLN A 263 52.30 -73.02 -85.47
N GLN A 264 52.55 -74.30 -85.23
CA GLN A 264 51.79 -75.09 -84.26
C GLN A 264 52.04 -74.60 -82.83
N ALA A 265 53.28 -74.29 -82.46
CA ALA A 265 53.62 -73.74 -81.14
C ALA A 265 52.99 -72.35 -80.90
N TYR A 266 53.00 -71.48 -81.92
CA TYR A 266 52.31 -70.19 -81.88
C TYR A 266 50.79 -70.38 -81.72
N GLY A 267 50.19 -71.31 -82.46
CA GLY A 267 48.76 -71.64 -82.33
C GLY A 267 48.37 -72.10 -80.93
N GLN A 268 49.17 -72.98 -80.32
CA GLN A 268 48.95 -73.43 -78.93
C GLN A 268 49.09 -72.28 -77.92
N THR A 269 50.10 -71.43 -78.11
CA THR A 269 50.34 -70.25 -77.24
C THR A 269 49.19 -69.24 -77.35
N LEU A 270 48.66 -69.02 -78.55
CA LEU A 270 47.50 -68.16 -78.78
C LEU A 270 46.24 -68.69 -78.12
N GLN A 271 45.97 -69.99 -78.27
CA GLN A 271 44.81 -70.61 -77.63
C GLN A 271 44.92 -70.57 -76.10
N SER A 272 46.11 -70.80 -75.54
CA SER A 272 46.36 -70.69 -74.10
C SER A 272 46.15 -69.26 -73.59
N GLY A 273 46.67 -68.25 -74.30
CA GLY A 273 46.48 -66.85 -73.94
C GLY A 273 45.03 -66.39 -74.03
N GLN A 274 44.30 -66.83 -75.05
CA GLN A 274 42.86 -66.58 -75.18
C GLN A 274 42.06 -67.23 -74.04
N PHE A 275 42.37 -68.48 -73.68
CA PHE A 275 41.74 -69.17 -72.56
C PHE A 275 42.02 -68.47 -71.22
N ALA A 276 43.27 -68.07 -70.97
CA ALA A 276 43.64 -67.33 -69.77
C ALA A 276 42.87 -66.01 -69.65
N ASN A 277 42.78 -65.24 -70.74
CA ASN A 277 42.00 -64.00 -70.78
C ASN A 277 40.49 -64.24 -70.59
N GLN A 278 39.94 -65.31 -71.16
CA GLN A 278 38.52 -65.66 -70.99
C GLN A 278 38.21 -66.07 -69.55
N ALA A 279 39.06 -66.90 -68.94
CA ALA A 279 38.95 -67.30 -67.53
C ALA A 279 39.06 -66.07 -66.60
N GLN A 280 40.02 -65.19 -66.87
CA GLN A 280 40.20 -63.95 -66.10
C GLN A 280 38.98 -63.03 -66.18
N ASN A 281 38.34 -62.91 -67.36
CA ASN A 281 37.13 -62.11 -67.52
C ASN A 281 35.93 -62.72 -66.75
N GLN A 282 35.78 -64.05 -66.76
CA GLN A 282 34.75 -64.73 -65.97
C GLN A 282 34.97 -64.55 -64.47
N GLN A 283 36.22 -64.63 -64.00
CA GLN A 283 36.56 -64.40 -62.60
C GLN A 283 36.33 -62.94 -62.20
N TYR A 284 36.75 -61.98 -63.03
CA TYR A 284 36.48 -60.56 -62.80
C TYR A 284 34.97 -60.29 -62.69
N SER A 285 34.16 -60.86 -63.59
CA SER A 285 32.70 -60.69 -63.59
C SER A 285 32.06 -61.24 -62.31
N GLN A 286 32.49 -62.42 -61.84
CA GLN A 286 32.04 -63.00 -60.57
C GLN A 286 32.44 -62.14 -59.37
N ASN A 287 33.70 -61.68 -59.33
CA ASN A 287 34.19 -60.84 -58.23
C ASN A 287 33.52 -59.47 -58.22
N ALA A 288 33.23 -58.90 -59.39
CA ALA A 288 32.50 -57.64 -59.51
C ALA A 288 31.07 -57.77 -58.96
N ASN A 289 30.37 -58.88 -59.27
CA ASN A 289 29.05 -59.17 -58.71
C ASN A 289 29.11 -59.32 -57.17
N ASN A 290 30.07 -60.09 -56.66
CA ASN A 290 30.27 -60.23 -55.21
C ASN A 290 30.54 -58.88 -54.52
N THR A 291 31.34 -58.00 -55.14
CA THR A 291 31.62 -56.65 -54.64
C THR A 291 30.34 -55.80 -54.61
N GLN A 292 29.51 -55.87 -55.65
CA GLN A 292 28.23 -55.17 -55.70
C GLN A 292 27.27 -55.67 -54.61
N LEU A 293 27.17 -56.98 -54.41
CA LEU A 293 26.35 -57.57 -53.36
C LEU A 293 26.83 -57.16 -51.96
N ALA A 294 28.15 -57.18 -51.73
CA ALA A 294 28.75 -56.75 -50.46
C ALA A 294 28.43 -55.27 -50.17
N ASN A 295 28.60 -54.40 -51.17
CA ASN A 295 28.27 -52.97 -51.03
C ASN A 295 26.77 -52.74 -50.80
N ALA A 296 25.89 -53.50 -51.46
CA ALA A 296 24.44 -53.43 -51.26
C ALA A 296 24.03 -53.88 -49.85
N ALA A 297 24.58 -55.00 -49.36
CA ALA A 297 24.35 -55.48 -48.00
C ALA A 297 24.85 -54.46 -46.96
N GLN A 298 25.98 -53.82 -47.23
CA GLN A 298 26.54 -52.80 -46.37
C GLN A 298 25.66 -51.53 -46.30
N GLN A 299 25.10 -51.11 -47.44
CA GLN A 299 24.13 -50.01 -47.47
C GLN A 299 22.88 -50.34 -46.66
N GLN A 300 22.38 -51.58 -46.74
CA GLN A 300 21.25 -52.02 -45.91
C GLN A 300 21.59 -52.01 -44.42
N ASN A 301 22.78 -52.47 -44.04
CA ASN A 301 23.24 -52.42 -42.65
C ASN A 301 23.38 -50.97 -42.15
N PHE A 302 23.88 -50.06 -42.99
CA PHE A 302 23.93 -48.64 -42.66
C PHE A 302 22.55 -48.05 -42.41
N ASN A 303 21.59 -48.32 -43.30
CA ASN A 303 20.22 -47.84 -43.14
C ASN A 303 19.54 -48.42 -41.90
N GLN A 304 19.77 -49.70 -41.59
CA GLN A 304 19.26 -50.34 -40.36
C GLN A 304 19.89 -49.73 -39.11
N ALA A 305 21.20 -49.49 -39.10
CA ALA A 305 21.90 -48.84 -37.99
C ALA A 305 21.39 -47.40 -37.78
N LEU A 306 21.13 -46.67 -38.86
CA LEU A 306 20.58 -45.33 -38.82
C LEU A 306 19.15 -45.32 -38.24
N ALA A 307 18.29 -46.22 -38.70
CA ALA A 307 16.94 -46.36 -38.17
C ALA A 307 16.94 -46.75 -36.69
N ALA A 308 17.81 -47.68 -36.28
CA ALA A 308 17.95 -48.11 -34.89
C ALA A 308 18.46 -46.98 -33.99
N ALA A 309 19.46 -46.21 -34.43
CA ALA A 309 19.95 -45.04 -33.70
C ALA A 309 18.87 -43.95 -33.57
N GLY A 310 18.11 -43.69 -34.63
CA GLY A 310 16.97 -42.77 -34.61
C GLY A 310 15.92 -43.19 -33.59
N PHE A 311 15.44 -44.43 -33.69
CA PHE A 311 14.46 -44.98 -32.75
C PHE A 311 14.95 -44.93 -31.29
N SER A 312 16.21 -45.29 -31.05
CA SER A 312 16.80 -45.24 -29.70
C SER A 312 16.82 -43.82 -29.15
N ASN A 313 17.22 -42.83 -29.96
CA ASN A 313 17.23 -41.43 -29.55
C ASN A 313 15.83 -40.90 -29.27
N ASP A 314 14.86 -41.21 -30.13
CA ASP A 314 13.47 -40.81 -29.95
C ASP A 314 12.89 -41.41 -28.65
N ALA A 315 13.13 -42.69 -28.39
CA ALA A 315 12.69 -43.37 -27.18
C ALA A 315 13.32 -42.77 -25.91
N LEU A 316 14.64 -42.49 -25.94
CA LEU A 316 15.33 -41.83 -24.83
C LEU A 316 14.77 -40.43 -24.56
N GLN A 317 14.50 -39.68 -25.62
CA GLN A 317 13.94 -38.34 -25.51
C GLN A 317 12.50 -38.35 -24.99
N GLN A 318 11.67 -39.28 -25.46
CA GLN A 318 10.31 -39.49 -24.95
C GLN A 318 10.32 -39.88 -23.47
N MET A 319 11.20 -40.80 -23.06
CA MET A 319 11.35 -41.19 -21.66
C MET A 319 11.76 -39.99 -20.80
N HIS A 320 12.69 -39.17 -21.29
CA HIS A 320 13.10 -37.96 -20.59
C HIS A 320 11.95 -36.95 -20.44
N GLN A 321 11.16 -36.72 -21.49
CA GLN A 321 9.96 -35.87 -21.42
C GLN A 321 8.95 -36.39 -20.40
N ASN A 322 8.71 -37.71 -20.37
CA ASN A 322 7.83 -38.33 -19.38
C ASN A 322 8.35 -38.10 -17.95
N ASN A 323 9.65 -38.30 -17.71
CA ASN A 323 10.27 -38.05 -16.40
C ASN A 323 10.16 -36.57 -15.98
N GLN A 324 10.34 -35.63 -16.91
CA GLN A 324 10.14 -34.21 -16.63
C GLN A 324 8.68 -33.88 -16.28
N SER A 325 7.72 -34.46 -17.01
CA SER A 325 6.29 -34.31 -16.74
C SER A 325 5.91 -34.84 -15.35
N THR A 326 6.41 -36.03 -14.98
CA THR A 326 6.21 -36.59 -13.64
C THR A 326 6.83 -35.70 -12.55
N THR A 327 8.04 -35.18 -12.78
CA THR A 327 8.71 -34.27 -11.84
C THR A 327 7.89 -32.98 -11.64
N ALA A 328 7.38 -32.40 -12.73
CA ALA A 328 6.53 -31.22 -12.68
C ALA A 328 5.22 -31.50 -11.91
N ALA A 329 4.56 -32.62 -12.19
CA ALA A 329 3.34 -33.03 -11.50
C ALA A 329 3.57 -33.25 -9.99
N ASN A 330 4.66 -33.90 -9.61
CA ASN A 330 5.03 -34.11 -8.21
C ASN A 330 5.30 -32.78 -7.49
N ASN A 331 5.98 -31.84 -8.14
CA ASN A 331 6.22 -30.51 -7.58
C ASN A 331 4.91 -29.73 -7.41
N ALA A 332 4.00 -29.79 -8.39
CA ALA A 332 2.68 -29.17 -8.29
C ALA A 332 1.82 -29.78 -7.16
N LEU A 333 1.90 -31.10 -6.94
CA LEU A 333 1.24 -31.75 -5.80
C LEU A 333 1.79 -31.29 -4.46
N LYS A 334 3.11 -31.05 -4.37
CA LYS A 334 3.73 -30.49 -3.16
C LYS A 334 3.21 -29.08 -2.89
N ASP A 335 3.07 -28.24 -3.91
CA ASP A 335 2.47 -26.90 -3.76
C ASP A 335 1.01 -26.97 -3.31
N GLN A 336 0.21 -27.84 -3.91
CA GLN A 336 -1.18 -28.05 -3.48
C GLN A 336 -1.25 -28.52 -2.03
N SER A 337 -0.38 -29.44 -1.62
CA SER A 337 -0.34 -29.92 -0.23
C SER A 337 0.05 -28.83 0.76
N PHE A 338 1.03 -27.99 0.40
CA PHE A 338 1.44 -26.85 1.21
C PHE A 338 0.33 -25.80 1.34
N ASN A 339 -0.33 -25.46 0.22
CA ASN A 339 -1.46 -24.54 0.23
C ASN A 339 -2.65 -25.09 1.04
N ALA A 340 -2.92 -26.40 0.96
CA ALA A 340 -3.95 -27.05 1.77
C ALA A 340 -3.62 -26.99 3.27
N GLN A 341 -2.36 -27.23 3.65
CA GLN A 341 -1.90 -27.08 5.05
C GLN A 341 -2.06 -25.64 5.54
N GLN A 342 -1.70 -24.66 4.73
CA GLN A 342 -1.86 -23.24 5.07
C GLN A 342 -3.34 -22.85 5.23
N ALA A 343 -4.20 -23.30 4.32
CA ALA A 343 -5.64 -23.06 4.41
C ALA A 343 -6.26 -23.72 5.65
N GLN A 344 -5.85 -24.94 5.99
CA GLN A 344 -6.30 -25.63 7.20
C GLN A 344 -5.88 -24.87 8.46
N LEU A 345 -4.65 -24.35 8.50
CA LEU A 345 -4.15 -23.58 9.64
C LEU A 345 -4.88 -22.24 9.79
N ALA A 346 -5.16 -21.57 8.68
CA ALA A 346 -5.96 -20.34 8.66
C ALA A 346 -7.40 -20.61 9.15
N ALA A 347 -8.02 -21.72 8.72
CA ALA A 347 -9.34 -22.12 9.19
C ALA A 347 -9.38 -22.44 10.70
N GLN A 348 -8.36 -23.13 11.23
CA GLN A 348 -8.24 -23.39 12.67
C GLN A 348 -8.15 -22.10 13.48
N ASN A 349 -7.31 -21.16 13.03
CA ASN A 349 -7.15 -19.87 13.70
C ASN A 349 -8.43 -19.02 13.60
N ALA A 350 -9.13 -19.04 12.46
CA ALA A 350 -10.41 -18.36 12.29
C ALA A 350 -11.49 -18.94 13.22
N ALA A 351 -11.61 -20.26 13.30
CA ALA A 351 -12.55 -20.93 14.20
C ALA A 351 -12.28 -20.59 15.68
N ARG A 352 -11.01 -20.57 16.08
CA ARG A 352 -10.61 -20.16 17.44
C ARG A 352 -10.92 -18.67 17.69
N ALA A 353 -10.68 -17.80 16.73
CA ALA A 353 -10.99 -16.37 16.85
C ALA A 353 -12.50 -16.10 16.95
N GLN A 354 -13.33 -16.84 16.21
CA GLN A 354 -14.78 -16.78 16.33
C GLN A 354 -15.25 -17.25 17.71
N TYR A 355 -14.75 -18.40 18.18
CA TYR A 355 -15.06 -18.92 19.53
C TYR A 355 -14.73 -17.90 20.63
N LEU A 356 -13.54 -17.27 20.56
CA LEU A 356 -13.15 -16.25 21.53
C LEU A 356 -14.07 -15.01 21.46
N ASN A 357 -14.42 -14.54 20.26
CA ASN A 357 -15.34 -13.40 20.10
C ASN A 357 -16.73 -13.70 20.67
N GLU A 358 -17.28 -14.89 20.43
CA GLU A 358 -18.57 -15.32 20.97
C GLU A 358 -18.55 -15.38 22.51
N MET A 359 -17.48 -15.89 23.09
CA MET A 359 -17.27 -15.94 24.53
C MET A 359 -17.14 -14.53 25.15
N TYR A 360 -16.44 -13.60 24.47
CA TYR A 360 -16.41 -12.19 24.90
C TYR A 360 -17.78 -11.52 24.78
N ALA A 361 -18.56 -11.82 23.74
CA ALA A 361 -19.92 -11.32 23.57
C ALA A 361 -20.85 -11.81 24.68
N GLN A 362 -20.83 -13.11 25.01
CA GLN A 362 -21.61 -13.69 26.11
C GLN A 362 -21.29 -13.05 27.47
N ARG A 363 -20.03 -12.66 27.70
CA ARG A 363 -19.61 -11.98 28.94
C ARG A 363 -19.97 -10.49 28.95
N ASN A 364 -20.05 -9.82 27.79
CA ASN A 364 -20.38 -8.40 27.67
C ASN A 364 -21.89 -8.09 27.65
N GLN A 365 -22.74 -9.00 27.18
CA GLN A 365 -24.20 -8.84 27.20
C GLN A 365 -24.77 -8.49 28.59
N PRO A 366 -24.47 -9.25 29.67
CA PRO A 366 -25.00 -8.94 31.00
C PRO A 366 -24.45 -7.63 31.57
N ILE A 367 -23.24 -7.20 31.17
CA ILE A 367 -22.66 -5.92 31.60
C ILE A 367 -23.47 -4.74 31.05
N ASN A 368 -23.88 -4.82 29.78
CA ASN A 368 -24.66 -3.77 29.12
C ASN A 368 -26.12 -3.73 29.60
N GLU A 369 -26.73 -4.88 29.88
CA GLU A 369 -28.10 -4.97 30.41
C GLU A 369 -28.22 -4.39 31.84
N ILE A 370 -27.19 -4.56 32.67
CA ILE A 370 -27.17 -4.00 34.04
C ILE A 370 -27.05 -2.47 34.00
N SER A 371 -26.27 -1.93 33.05
CA SER A 371 -26.09 -0.48 32.88
C SER A 371 -27.37 0.22 32.43
N SER A 372 -28.27 -0.45 31.71
CA SER A 372 -29.51 0.15 31.21
C SER A 372 -30.64 0.16 32.23
N LEU A 373 -30.65 -0.78 33.18
CA LEU A 373 -31.70 -0.92 34.20
C LEU A 373 -31.55 0.05 35.38
N LEU A 374 -30.33 0.46 35.74
CA LEU A 374 -30.09 1.37 36.87
C LEU A 374 -30.46 2.85 36.60
N SER A 375 -30.82 3.22 35.37
CA SER A 375 -30.99 4.63 34.96
C SER A 375 -32.45 5.14 35.00
N GLY A 376 -33.44 4.30 35.34
CA GLY A 376 -34.84 4.61 35.10
C GLY A 376 -35.70 4.78 36.35
N ALA A 377 -36.05 6.05 36.65
CA ALA A 377 -37.29 6.56 37.26
C ALA A 377 -37.09 7.37 38.57
N GLN A 378 -37.49 8.64 38.53
CA GLN A 378 -37.66 9.50 39.70
C GLN A 378 -39.13 9.94 39.77
N VAL A 379 -39.78 9.73 40.92
CA VAL A 379 -41.19 10.10 41.18
C VAL A 379 -41.23 11.39 42.01
N SER A 380 -42.07 12.36 41.62
CA SER A 380 -42.18 13.67 42.27
C SER A 380 -43.19 13.65 43.42
N ASN A 381 -42.78 14.10 44.60
CA ASN A 381 -43.65 14.19 45.79
C ASN A 381 -44.53 15.46 45.78
N PRO A 382 -45.76 15.42 46.37
CA PRO A 382 -46.63 16.58 46.50
C PRO A 382 -46.13 17.60 47.56
N ASN A 383 -46.29 18.89 47.27
CA ASN A 383 -45.78 20.00 48.10
C ASN A 383 -46.94 20.85 48.68
N PHE A 384 -46.92 21.11 50.00
CA PHE A 384 -47.93 21.93 50.68
C PHE A 384 -47.39 23.36 50.86
N VAL A 385 -48.15 24.36 50.40
CA VAL A 385 -47.71 25.77 50.41
C VAL A 385 -48.28 26.49 51.65
N PRO A 386 -47.46 27.14 52.50
CA PRO A 386 -47.97 27.89 53.65
C PRO A 386 -48.81 29.09 53.20
N THR A 387 -49.97 29.30 53.83
CA THR A 387 -50.87 30.43 53.60
C THR A 387 -50.25 31.73 54.12
N GLN A 388 -50.01 32.70 53.23
CA GLN A 388 -49.50 34.03 53.58
C GLN A 388 -50.64 34.89 54.16
N GLY A 389 -50.81 34.88 55.49
CA GLY A 389 -51.76 35.76 56.19
C GLY A 389 -51.31 37.23 56.16
N GLN A 390 -52.27 38.16 56.07
CA GLN A 390 -52.02 39.60 56.15
C GLN A 390 -51.30 39.94 57.47
N ARG A 391 -50.12 40.57 57.35
CA ARG A 391 -49.35 41.01 58.52
C ARG A 391 -50.01 42.24 59.13
N ILE A 392 -50.33 42.16 60.42
CA ILE A 392 -50.68 43.32 61.23
C ILE A 392 -49.36 44.03 61.55
N GLU A 393 -49.26 45.33 61.27
CA GLU A 393 -48.13 46.18 61.67
C GLU A 393 -48.42 46.80 63.05
N ALA A 394 -47.39 46.93 63.88
CA ALA A 394 -47.53 47.52 65.22
C ALA A 394 -47.57 49.06 65.10
N PRO A 395 -48.50 49.78 65.76
CA PRO A 395 -48.46 51.24 65.78
C PRO A 395 -47.17 51.76 66.45
N ASP A 396 -46.60 52.84 65.90
CA ASP A 396 -45.41 53.52 66.44
C ASP A 396 -45.80 54.48 67.58
N TYR A 397 -45.89 53.91 68.78
CA TYR A 397 -46.16 54.62 70.02
C TYR A 397 -45.07 55.65 70.36
N ALA A 398 -43.79 55.34 70.06
CA ALA A 398 -42.68 56.24 70.34
C ALA A 398 -42.71 57.50 69.46
N GLY A 399 -43.04 57.34 68.17
CA GLY A 399 -43.25 58.46 67.25
C GLY A 399 -44.35 59.40 67.70
N ILE A 400 -45.49 58.87 68.17
CA ILE A 400 -46.64 59.66 68.63
C ILE A 400 -46.27 60.52 69.85
N VAL A 401 -45.58 59.94 70.84
CA VAL A 401 -45.16 60.64 72.06
C VAL A 401 -44.13 61.74 71.76
N GLN A 402 -43.22 61.50 70.82
CA GLN A 402 -42.21 62.48 70.40
C GLN A 402 -42.81 63.64 69.59
N GLN A 403 -43.82 63.36 68.77
CA GLN A 403 -44.54 64.36 67.99
C GLN A 403 -45.36 65.32 68.89
N ASP A 404 -46.02 64.82 69.94
CA ASP A 404 -46.73 65.67 70.92
C ASP A 404 -45.77 66.63 71.64
N TYR A 405 -44.58 66.16 72.01
CA TYR A 405 -43.56 66.99 72.65
C TYR A 405 -43.03 68.10 71.73
N GLN A 406 -42.75 67.80 70.46
CA GLN A 406 -42.29 68.79 69.47
C GLN A 406 -43.32 69.90 69.23
N ASN A 407 -44.60 69.55 69.17
CA ASN A 407 -45.70 70.52 69.01
C ASN A 407 -45.74 71.52 70.18
N ARG A 408 -45.48 71.07 71.41
CA ARG A 408 -45.43 71.94 72.61
C ARG A 408 -44.23 72.89 72.59
N VAL A 409 -43.10 72.50 72.01
CA VAL A 409 -41.88 73.33 71.89
C VAL A 409 -41.98 74.35 70.75
N ALA A 410 -42.60 73.99 69.61
CA ALA A 410 -42.83 74.90 68.49
C ALA A 410 -43.72 76.10 68.89
N ALA A 411 -44.79 75.84 69.65
CA ALA A 411 -45.69 76.87 70.19
C ALA A 411 -44.97 77.85 71.15
N TYR A 412 -43.89 77.40 71.81
CA TYR A 412 -43.06 78.23 72.69
C TYR A 412 -42.15 79.19 71.88
N ASN A 413 -41.59 78.74 70.75
CA ASN A 413 -40.66 79.53 69.93
C ASN A 413 -41.36 80.63 69.08
N GLN A 414 -42.57 80.39 68.56
CA GLN A 414 -43.34 81.37 67.77
C GLN A 414 -43.66 82.67 68.52
N LYS A 415 -43.78 82.63 69.85
CA LYS A 415 -44.02 83.83 70.68
C LYS A 415 -42.81 84.78 70.75
N ARG A 416 -41.61 84.37 70.33
CA ARG A 416 -40.37 85.17 70.41
C ARG A 416 -40.04 85.92 69.11
N GLU A 417 -40.40 85.40 67.94
CA GLU A 417 -40.04 85.99 66.63
C GLU A 417 -40.98 87.11 66.14
N GLY A 418 -42.22 87.17 66.62
CA GLY A 418 -43.21 88.18 66.20
C GLY A 418 -42.86 89.64 66.54
N ILE A 419 -41.88 89.88 67.42
CA ILE A 419 -41.47 91.22 67.86
C ILE A 419 -40.33 91.80 66.99
N SER A 420 -39.59 90.99 66.24
CA SER A 420 -38.40 91.44 65.48
C SER A 420 -38.71 91.92 64.05
N ASN A 421 -39.81 91.48 63.43
CA ASN A 421 -40.09 91.73 62.00
C ASN A 421 -40.81 93.04 61.68
N VAL A 422 -41.38 93.73 62.69
CA VAL A 422 -42.12 94.98 62.48
C VAL A 422 -41.20 96.20 62.33
N LEU A 423 -39.95 96.12 62.77
CA LEU A 423 -39.03 97.27 62.80
C LEU A 423 -38.23 97.48 61.49
N GLY A 424 -38.18 96.48 60.60
CA GLY A 424 -37.35 96.49 59.39
C GLY A 424 -38.00 97.02 58.10
N SER A 425 -39.32 97.20 58.04
CA SER A 425 -40.04 97.48 56.78
C SER A 425 -40.27 98.95 56.45
N ILE A 426 -39.83 99.89 57.30
CA ILE A 426 -40.22 101.32 57.21
C ILE A 426 -39.15 102.21 56.51
N LEU A 427 -37.97 101.71 56.12
CA LEU A 427 -36.79 102.57 55.80
C LEU A 427 -36.16 102.43 54.38
N GLY A 428 -36.93 102.22 53.30
CA GLY A 428 -36.41 102.07 51.92
C GLY A 428 -36.58 103.29 50.99
N ALA A 429 -35.52 103.68 50.27
CA ALA A 429 -35.23 104.99 49.67
C ALA A 429 -35.97 105.36 48.35
N LEU A 430 -36.80 106.42 48.39
CA LEU A 430 -37.24 107.31 47.30
C LEU A 430 -37.76 108.62 47.95
N PRO A 431 -37.66 109.82 47.34
CA PRO A 431 -38.20 111.04 47.94
C PRO A 431 -39.72 110.95 48.10
N LYS A 432 -40.21 111.03 49.35
CA LYS A 432 -41.65 110.92 49.63
C LYS A 432 -42.26 112.31 49.87
N PRO A 433 -43.50 112.56 49.41
CA PRO A 433 -44.20 113.81 49.68
C PRO A 433 -44.27 114.00 51.20
N SER A 434 -43.59 115.02 51.70
CA SER A 434 -43.47 115.25 53.14
C SER A 434 -43.92 116.63 53.60
N ASP A 435 -44.48 117.41 52.68
CA ASP A 435 -45.08 118.71 52.96
C ASP A 435 -46.28 118.56 53.92
N ARG A 436 -46.26 119.31 55.03
CA ARG A 436 -47.34 119.34 56.01
C ARG A 436 -48.71 119.66 55.38
N ARG A 437 -48.75 120.41 54.28
CA ARG A 437 -50.00 120.77 53.59
C ARG A 437 -50.69 119.57 52.96
N LEU A 438 -49.96 118.51 52.64
CA LEU A 438 -50.51 117.27 52.06
C LEU A 438 -50.96 116.26 53.13
N LYS A 439 -50.73 116.56 54.41
CA LYS A 439 -50.92 115.63 55.52
C LYS A 439 -52.05 116.06 56.45
N LYS A 440 -52.73 115.09 57.07
CA LYS A 440 -53.76 115.25 58.12
C LYS A 440 -53.52 114.27 59.28
N ASP A 441 -54.22 114.50 60.40
CA ASP A 441 -54.11 113.69 61.63
C ASP A 441 -52.68 113.56 62.17
N ILE A 442 -51.91 114.65 62.11
CA ILE A 442 -50.49 114.67 62.44
C ILE A 442 -50.30 114.66 63.96
N LYS A 443 -49.74 113.58 64.50
CA LYS A 443 -49.34 113.47 65.92
C LYS A 443 -47.85 113.17 66.02
N LYS A 444 -47.13 113.93 66.84
CA LYS A 444 -45.70 113.66 67.10
C LYS A 444 -45.58 112.38 67.92
N VAL A 445 -44.81 111.42 67.42
CA VAL A 445 -44.64 110.09 68.05
C VAL A 445 -43.22 109.83 68.51
N GLY A 446 -42.25 110.63 68.09
CA GLY A 446 -40.87 110.50 68.55
C GLY A 446 -39.89 111.47 67.88
N LYS A 447 -38.60 111.23 68.09
CA LYS A 447 -37.50 111.87 67.36
C LYS A 447 -36.52 110.79 66.88
N LEU A 448 -35.99 110.96 65.67
CA LEU A 448 -34.95 110.12 65.10
C LEU A 448 -33.88 111.02 64.48
N ASP A 449 -32.62 110.78 64.84
CA ASP A 449 -31.43 111.51 64.36
C ASP A 449 -31.58 113.05 64.37
N GLY A 450 -32.12 113.58 65.47
CA GLY A 450 -32.36 115.01 65.66
C GLY A 450 -33.65 115.56 65.03
N HIS A 451 -34.29 114.82 64.12
CA HIS A 451 -35.53 115.22 63.44
C HIS A 451 -36.78 114.62 64.10
N SER A 452 -37.88 115.37 64.15
CA SER A 452 -39.14 114.90 64.74
C SER A 452 -39.87 113.94 63.80
N LEU A 453 -40.32 112.80 64.34
CA LEU A 453 -41.18 111.84 63.63
C LEU A 453 -42.63 112.02 64.06
N TYR A 454 -43.51 111.90 63.08
CA TYR A 454 -44.94 112.08 63.20
C TYR A 454 -45.67 110.89 62.61
N GLU A 455 -46.73 110.46 63.27
CA GLU A 455 -47.77 109.63 62.69
C GLU A 455 -48.79 110.54 61.99
N TYR A 456 -49.17 110.24 60.75
CA TYR A 456 -50.06 111.06 59.93
C TYR A 456 -50.78 110.24 58.85
N ARG A 457 -51.73 110.85 58.16
CA ARG A 457 -52.36 110.33 56.92
C ARG A 457 -52.21 111.35 55.79
N TYR A 458 -52.23 110.93 54.53
CA TYR A 458 -52.32 111.90 53.44
C TYR A 458 -53.76 112.40 53.28
N LYS A 459 -53.94 113.64 52.84
CA LYS A 459 -55.26 114.28 52.83
C LYS A 459 -56.26 113.60 51.88
N ASP A 460 -55.76 113.05 50.79
CA ASP A 460 -56.46 112.25 49.78
C ASP A 460 -56.83 110.84 50.26
N GLU A 461 -56.20 110.33 51.33
CA GLU A 461 -56.55 109.02 51.88
C GLU A 461 -57.84 109.07 52.73
N PRO A 462 -58.74 108.07 52.64
CA PRO A 462 -59.92 108.00 53.48
C PRO A 462 -59.52 107.89 54.97
N GLY A 463 -60.28 108.52 55.87
CA GLY A 463 -59.93 108.64 57.31
C GLY A 463 -59.74 107.31 58.08
N HIS A 464 -60.05 106.20 57.43
CA HIS A 464 -60.05 104.83 57.95
C HIS A 464 -58.85 104.03 57.43
N GLY A 465 -58.05 104.59 56.51
CA GLY A 465 -56.88 103.92 55.93
C GLY A 465 -55.77 103.61 56.95
N PRO A 466 -54.61 103.13 56.52
CA PRO A 466 -53.44 103.04 57.39
C PRO A 466 -52.88 104.43 57.72
N LYS A 467 -52.29 104.59 58.91
CA LYS A 467 -51.50 105.78 59.26
C LYS A 467 -50.03 105.54 58.94
N HIS A 468 -49.35 106.56 58.45
CA HIS A 468 -47.95 106.56 58.06
C HIS A 468 -47.10 107.25 59.12
N ILE A 469 -45.82 106.85 59.25
CA ILE A 469 -44.85 107.55 60.11
C ILE A 469 -43.79 108.22 59.26
N GLY A 470 -43.48 109.48 59.53
CA GLY A 470 -42.43 110.22 58.83
C GLY A 470 -42.21 111.63 59.36
N VAL A 471 -41.33 112.39 58.70
CA VAL A 471 -40.97 113.76 59.08
C VAL A 471 -41.85 114.80 58.39
N MET A 472 -41.81 116.03 58.89
CA MET A 472 -42.43 117.19 58.26
C MET A 472 -41.37 117.97 57.46
N ALA A 473 -41.58 118.11 56.15
CA ALA A 473 -40.60 118.73 55.26
C ALA A 473 -40.24 120.16 55.66
N GLN A 474 -41.20 120.93 56.20
CA GLN A 474 -40.97 122.29 56.69
C GLN A 474 -40.00 122.35 57.88
N GLU A 475 -39.98 121.33 58.72
CA GLU A 475 -39.06 121.26 59.86
C GLU A 475 -37.67 120.80 59.40
N VAL A 476 -37.65 119.88 58.45
CA VAL A 476 -36.41 119.39 57.85
C VAL A 476 -35.70 120.48 57.03
N GLU A 477 -36.42 121.25 56.21
CA GLU A 477 -35.83 122.30 55.35
C GLU A 477 -35.06 123.36 56.16
N LYS A 478 -35.46 123.61 57.41
CA LYS A 478 -34.76 124.56 58.31
C LYS A 478 -33.39 124.07 58.77
N THR A 479 -33.17 122.76 58.79
CA THR A 479 -32.00 122.13 59.41
C THR A 479 -31.13 121.38 58.41
N ARG A 480 -31.76 120.76 57.40
CA ARG A 480 -31.14 120.03 56.30
C ARG A 480 -31.86 120.39 54.98
N PRO A 481 -31.67 121.63 54.48
CA PRO A 481 -32.29 122.05 53.21
C PRO A 481 -31.83 121.18 52.03
N ASP A 482 -30.63 120.58 52.10
CA ASP A 482 -30.06 119.66 51.11
C ASP A 482 -30.87 118.36 50.91
N ALA A 483 -31.66 117.98 51.92
CA ALA A 483 -32.51 116.79 51.89
C ALA A 483 -33.95 117.09 51.45
N VAL A 484 -34.27 118.37 51.14
CA VAL A 484 -35.61 118.79 50.73
C VAL A 484 -35.59 119.33 49.31
N SER A 485 -36.43 118.77 48.44
CA SER A 485 -36.66 119.28 47.09
C SER A 485 -38.05 119.89 46.97
N ARG A 486 -38.21 120.81 46.01
CA ARG A 486 -39.50 121.37 45.59
C ARG A 486 -39.71 121.04 44.12
N ASP A 487 -40.82 120.37 43.83
CA ASP A 487 -41.16 119.99 42.47
C ASP A 487 -41.95 121.12 41.78
N ALA A 488 -42.25 120.94 40.49
CA ALA A 488 -43.01 121.90 39.69
C ALA A 488 -44.41 122.22 40.25
N ASP A 489 -44.94 121.39 41.18
CA ASP A 489 -46.19 121.58 41.90
C ASP A 489 -46.07 122.54 43.11
N GLY A 490 -44.86 123.03 43.42
CA GLY A 490 -44.58 123.92 44.54
C GLY A 490 -44.66 123.23 45.92
N MET A 491 -44.75 121.90 45.99
CA MET A 491 -44.80 121.12 47.24
C MET A 491 -43.41 120.57 47.61
N ARG A 492 -43.17 120.45 48.92
CA ARG A 492 -41.88 119.96 49.46
C ARG A 492 -41.85 118.43 49.60
N ARG A 493 -40.79 117.80 49.11
CA ARG A 493 -40.51 116.36 49.33
C ARG A 493 -39.22 116.19 50.09
N VAL A 494 -39.16 115.15 50.93
CA VAL A 494 -37.97 114.83 51.72
C VAL A 494 -37.41 113.51 51.23
N ASP A 495 -36.12 113.51 50.93
CA ASP A 495 -35.35 112.30 50.71
C ASP A 495 -34.91 111.74 52.07
N TYR A 496 -35.64 110.72 52.55
CA TYR A 496 -35.36 110.06 53.83
C TYR A 496 -34.01 109.34 53.82
N GLY A 497 -33.56 108.91 52.64
CA GLY A 497 -32.21 108.40 52.44
C GLY A 497 -31.21 109.50 52.81
N ARG A 498 -31.21 110.65 52.14
CA ARG A 498 -30.26 111.74 52.45
C ARG A 498 -30.42 112.35 53.84
N LEU A 499 -31.63 112.38 54.37
CA LEU A 499 -31.90 112.94 55.69
C LEU A 499 -31.28 112.08 56.80
N PHE A 500 -31.48 110.77 56.74
CA PHE A 500 -31.03 109.81 57.76
C PHE A 500 -29.82 108.98 57.34
N SER A 501 -29.20 109.30 56.20
CA SER A 501 -27.92 108.74 55.77
C SER A 501 -26.90 109.83 55.42
N ALA A 502 -25.91 109.97 56.29
CA ALA A 502 -24.54 110.31 55.92
C ALA A 502 -23.56 109.70 56.94
N GLY A 503 -23.69 108.39 57.18
CA GLY A 503 -22.69 107.59 57.88
C GLY A 503 -21.54 107.18 56.96
N ARG A 504 -20.81 108.16 56.40
CA ARG A 504 -19.37 108.03 56.13
C ARG A 504 -18.78 109.40 55.76
N LYS A 505 -18.35 110.15 56.78
CA LYS A 505 -17.05 110.82 56.66
C LYS A 505 -16.01 109.80 57.11
N LYS A 506 -14.98 109.61 56.26
CA LYS A 506 -13.73 108.89 56.51
C LYS A 506 -13.47 108.60 58.00
N ARG A 507 -13.63 107.33 58.38
CA ARG A 507 -12.47 106.47 58.60
C ARG A 507 -12.59 105.27 57.69
#